data_AF-A0A9D8DG49-F1
#
_entry.id   AF-A0A9D8DG49-F1
#
_cell.length_a   1.000
_cell.length_b   1.000
_cell.length_c   1.000
_cell.angle_alpha   90.00
_cell.angle_beta   90.00
_cell.angle_gamma   90.00
#
_symmetry.space_group_name_H-M   'P 1'
#
loop_
_entity.id
_entity.type
_entity.pdbx_description
1 polymer ?
#
loop_
_entity_poly.entity_id
_entity_poly.type
_entity_poly.pdbx_seq_one_letter_code
_entity_poly.pdbx_strand_id
1 'polypeptide(L)'
;MALFLAGIVAAMAYTQHLRSEGPTASSIYFKAIEGPGGPRYRICFQTPRDDSFEVAIVGADGRAVAILAQDLPIEGDPSAGKGSANCFDWDGLDEAGVAVPAGTYRLRLTLERAERRAVSGEKLRITEPAQPAAEPAEPAG
;
A
#
# COMPACT_ATOMS: atom_id res chain seq x y z
N MET A 1 -33.89 -27.20 25.43
CA MET A 1 -33.70 -26.20 24.36
C MET A 1 -33.03 -24.95 24.95
N ALA A 2 -31.77 -25.05 25.37
CA ALA A 2 -31.04 -23.94 26.04
C ALA A 2 -29.52 -23.96 25.76
N LEU A 3 -28.98 -25.06 25.24
CA LEU A 3 -27.54 -25.22 24.95
C LEU A 3 -27.08 -24.56 23.65
N PHE A 4 -27.99 -24.11 22.77
CA PHE A 4 -27.63 -23.49 21.49
C PHE A 4 -27.22 -22.01 21.59
N LEU A 5 -27.60 -21.30 22.67
CA LEU A 5 -27.32 -19.86 22.78
C LEU A 5 -25.92 -19.55 23.33
N ALA A 6 -25.36 -20.40 24.20
CA ALA A 6 -24.02 -20.19 24.77
C ALA A 6 -22.89 -20.34 23.73
N GLY A 7 -23.05 -21.24 22.76
CA GLY A 7 -22.04 -21.48 21.72
C GLY A 7 -21.86 -20.33 20.72
N ILE A 8 -22.94 -19.59 20.42
CA ILE A 8 -22.90 -18.49 19.44
C ILE A 8 -22.17 -17.26 20.01
N VAL A 9 -22.37 -16.95 21.29
CA VAL A 9 -21.67 -15.83 21.94
C VAL A 9 -20.16 -16.08 22.01
N ALA A 10 -19.73 -17.31 22.29
CA ALA A 10 -18.31 -17.67 22.29
C ALA A 10 -17.69 -17.58 20.88
N ALA A 11 -18.38 -18.03 19.84
CA ALA A 11 -17.90 -17.94 18.46
C ALA A 11 -17.83 -16.48 17.94
N MET A 12 -18.82 -15.65 18.29
CA MET A 12 -18.81 -14.21 17.99
C MET A 12 -17.70 -13.48 18.76
N ALA A 13 -17.48 -13.79 20.04
CA ALA A 13 -16.40 -13.19 20.83
C ALA A 13 -15.02 -13.58 20.28
N TYR A 14 -14.86 -14.83 19.87
CA TYR A 14 -13.62 -15.32 19.26
C TYR A 14 -13.33 -14.63 17.92
N THR A 15 -14.34 -14.51 17.06
CA THR A 15 -14.19 -13.79 15.78
C THR A 15 -13.98 -12.28 15.94
N GLN A 16 -14.57 -11.65 16.95
CA GLN A 16 -14.30 -10.25 17.26
C GLN A 16 -12.89 -10.04 17.81
N HIS A 17 -12.37 -10.98 18.60
CA HIS A 17 -11.00 -10.92 19.13
C HIS A 17 -9.95 -11.03 18.01
N LEU A 18 -10.17 -11.92 17.04
CA LEU A 18 -9.31 -12.00 15.84
C LEU A 18 -9.35 -10.71 15.00
N ARG A 19 -10.49 -10.00 15.01
CA ARG A 19 -10.64 -8.71 14.34
C ARG A 19 -9.98 -7.56 15.13
N SER A 20 -9.66 -7.76 16.42
CA SER A 20 -9.12 -6.72 17.31
C SER A 20 -7.59 -6.63 17.35
N GLU A 21 -6.85 -7.36 16.51
CA GLU A 21 -5.37 -7.38 16.54
C GLU A 21 -4.69 -6.05 16.15
N GLY A 22 -5.49 -5.02 15.81
CA GLY A 22 -5.02 -3.68 15.50
C GLY A 22 -4.58 -3.52 14.05
N PRO A 23 -4.37 -2.28 13.59
CA PRO A 23 -3.93 -2.00 12.24
C PRO A 23 -2.47 -2.46 12.04
N THR A 24 -2.19 -3.10 10.90
CA THR A 24 -0.82 -3.47 10.49
C THR A 24 0.03 -2.23 10.20
N ALA A 25 -0.59 -1.22 9.61
CA ALA A 25 0.01 0.08 9.40
C ALA A 25 -1.05 1.17 9.47
N SER A 26 -0.61 2.38 9.80
CA SER A 26 -1.43 3.59 9.88
C SER A 26 -0.76 4.73 9.11
N SER A 27 -1.47 5.85 8.97
CA SER A 27 -0.96 7.07 8.32
C SER A 27 -0.38 6.80 6.93
N ILE A 28 -0.96 5.86 6.18
CA ILE A 28 -0.51 5.54 4.82
C ILE A 28 -0.86 6.72 3.92
N TYR A 29 0.13 7.28 3.25
CA TYR A 29 -0.11 8.28 2.22
C TYR A 29 0.83 8.11 1.04
N PHE A 30 0.34 8.58 -0.10
CA PHE A 30 1.08 8.64 -1.36
C PHE A 30 1.24 10.10 -1.75
N LYS A 31 2.44 10.46 -2.21
CA LYS A 31 2.71 11.79 -2.77
C LYS A 31 3.43 11.63 -4.11
N ALA A 32 2.81 12.13 -5.17
CA ALA A 32 3.50 12.30 -6.45
C ALA A 32 4.50 13.47 -6.33
N ILE A 33 5.68 13.27 -6.89
CA ILE A 33 6.79 14.22 -6.91
C ILE A 33 7.31 14.25 -8.35
N GLU A 34 7.54 15.43 -8.89
CA GLU A 34 8.16 15.56 -10.21
C GLU A 34 9.65 15.21 -10.13
N GLY A 35 10.14 14.37 -11.06
CA GLY A 35 11.53 13.98 -11.15
C GLY A 35 12.09 14.14 -12.57
N PRO A 36 13.42 14.10 -12.75
CA PRO A 36 14.07 14.31 -14.05
C PRO A 36 13.70 13.29 -15.14
N GLY A 37 13.13 12.14 -14.76
CA GLY A 37 12.69 11.07 -15.66
C GLY A 37 11.17 10.82 -15.66
N GLY A 38 10.38 11.74 -15.12
CA GLY A 38 8.93 11.58 -14.97
C GLY A 38 8.47 11.61 -13.51
N PRO A 39 7.17 11.33 -13.24
CA PRO A 39 6.64 11.33 -11.89
C PRO A 39 7.27 10.22 -11.05
N ARG A 40 7.65 10.57 -9.82
CA ARG A 40 8.03 9.64 -8.76
C ARG A 40 6.97 9.65 -7.69
N TYR A 41 6.83 8.55 -6.96
CA TYR A 41 5.82 8.39 -5.93
C TYR A 41 6.51 8.11 -4.61
N ARG A 42 6.30 9.00 -3.64
CA ARG A 42 6.71 8.77 -2.26
C ARG A 42 5.58 8.12 -1.50
N ILE A 43 5.87 6.98 -0.90
CA ILE A 43 4.94 6.17 -0.13
C ILE A 43 5.43 6.16 1.30
N CYS A 44 4.60 6.59 2.24
CA CYS A 44 4.96 6.57 3.65
C CYS A 44 3.88 5.90 4.48
N PHE A 45 4.29 5.19 5.53
CA PHE A 45 3.39 4.58 6.50
C PHE A 45 4.05 4.49 7.88
N GLN A 46 3.23 4.27 8.90
CA GLN A 46 3.68 3.98 10.27
C GLN A 46 3.25 2.57 10.65
N THR A 47 4.04 1.89 11.47
CA THR A 47 3.66 0.60 12.05
C THR A 47 3.73 0.70 13.57
N PRO A 48 2.75 0.17 14.32
CA PRO A 48 2.79 0.16 15.79
C PRO A 48 3.65 -0.98 16.36
N ARG A 49 4.18 -1.86 15.51
CA ARG A 49 4.88 -3.08 15.93
C ARG A 49 6.18 -3.23 15.17
N ASP A 50 7.18 -3.76 15.88
CA ASP A 50 8.42 -4.20 15.28
C ASP A 50 8.13 -5.41 14.39
N ASP A 51 8.49 -5.34 13.11
CA ASP A 51 8.47 -6.49 12.20
C ASP A 51 9.60 -6.46 11.17
N SER A 52 9.76 -7.55 10.44
CA SER A 52 10.44 -7.57 9.15
C SER A 52 9.40 -7.44 8.06
N PHE A 53 9.55 -6.46 7.18
CA PHE A 53 8.55 -6.10 6.19
C PHE A 53 9.01 -6.42 4.76
N GLU A 54 8.15 -7.12 4.01
CA GLU A 54 8.08 -6.97 2.57
C GLU A 54 7.13 -5.81 2.24
N VAL A 55 7.62 -4.83 1.49
CA VAL A 55 6.86 -3.66 1.05
C VAL A 55 6.71 -3.75 -0.46
N ALA A 56 5.48 -3.89 -0.95
CA ALA A 56 5.21 -4.02 -2.38
C ALA A 56 4.10 -3.06 -2.83
N ILE A 57 4.19 -2.61 -4.07
CA ILE A 57 3.09 -1.98 -4.78
C ILE A 57 2.31 -3.07 -5.52
N VAL A 58 1.00 -3.07 -5.35
CA VAL A 58 0.10 -4.03 -6.00
C VAL A 58 -0.92 -3.33 -6.90
N GLY A 59 -1.27 -4.01 -7.99
CA GLY A 59 -2.36 -3.60 -8.88
C GLY A 59 -3.75 -3.84 -8.28
N ALA A 60 -4.79 -3.50 -9.05
CA ALA A 60 -6.19 -3.69 -8.64
C ALA A 60 -6.57 -5.17 -8.40
N ASP A 61 -5.86 -6.09 -9.04
CA ASP A 61 -6.01 -7.54 -8.88
C ASP A 61 -5.24 -8.11 -7.66
N GLY A 62 -4.50 -7.27 -6.94
CA GLY A 62 -3.70 -7.65 -5.78
C GLY A 62 -2.34 -8.30 -6.11
N ARG A 63 -1.97 -8.42 -7.39
CA ARG A 63 -0.62 -8.89 -7.77
C ARG A 63 0.40 -7.78 -7.56
N ALA A 64 1.59 -8.17 -7.09
CA ALA A 64 2.70 -7.24 -6.98
C ALA A 64 3.16 -6.80 -8.37
N VAL A 65 3.34 -5.49 -8.53
CA VAL A 65 3.93 -4.88 -9.73
C VAL A 65 5.36 -4.41 -9.46
N ALA A 66 5.67 -4.09 -8.20
CA ALA A 66 7.01 -3.73 -7.77
C ALA A 66 7.19 -4.10 -6.29
N ILE A 67 8.38 -4.59 -5.93
CA ILE A 67 8.80 -4.79 -4.55
C ILE A 67 9.78 -3.67 -4.18
N LEU A 68 9.41 -2.84 -3.20
CA LEU A 68 10.18 -1.69 -2.75
C LEU A 68 11.21 -2.05 -1.67
N ALA A 69 10.90 -3.07 -0.87
CA ALA A 69 11.79 -3.62 0.13
C ALA A 69 11.41 -5.07 0.46
N GLN A 70 12.41 -5.87 0.82
CA GLN A 70 12.28 -7.26 1.29
C GLN A 70 13.06 -7.39 2.58
N ASP A 71 12.52 -8.20 3.51
CA ASP A 71 13.14 -8.49 4.81
C ASP A 71 13.63 -7.25 5.57
N LEU A 72 12.90 -6.13 5.46
CA LEU A 72 13.33 -4.88 6.04
C LEU A 72 12.92 -4.81 7.51
N PRO A 73 13.86 -4.83 8.47
CA PRO A 73 13.54 -4.61 9.86
C PRO A 73 13.05 -3.18 10.07
N ILE A 74 11.83 -3.05 10.58
CA ILE A 74 11.24 -1.76 10.96
C ILE A 74 10.87 -1.83 12.43
N GLU A 75 11.39 -0.89 13.20
CA GLU A 75 10.95 -0.64 14.57
C GLU A 75 9.60 0.07 14.55
N GLY A 76 8.64 -0.49 15.27
CA GLY A 76 7.31 0.05 15.41
C GLY A 76 7.24 1.11 16.50
N ASP A 77 6.42 2.11 16.26
CA ASP A 77 6.07 3.11 17.26
C ASP A 77 4.65 2.83 17.76
N PRO A 78 4.48 2.25 18.96
CA PRO A 78 3.15 1.94 19.49
C PRO A 78 2.30 3.20 19.75
N SER A 79 2.93 4.38 19.81
CA SER A 79 2.22 5.66 19.93
C SER A 79 1.80 6.24 18.58
N ALA A 80 2.31 5.70 17.46
CA ALA A 80 2.12 6.19 16.09
C ALA A 80 2.25 7.72 15.98
N GLY A 81 3.16 8.33 16.74
CA GLY A 81 3.36 9.77 16.78
C GLY A 81 4.02 10.27 15.50
N LYS A 82 3.90 11.57 15.18
CA LYS A 82 4.31 12.19 13.88
C LYS A 82 5.79 12.05 13.46
N GLY A 83 6.61 11.22 14.10
CA GLY A 83 8.06 11.13 13.89
C GLY A 83 8.60 9.83 13.28
N SER A 84 7.81 8.77 13.16
CA SER A 84 8.29 7.40 12.84
C SER A 84 7.85 6.86 11.47
N ALA A 85 7.55 7.75 10.52
CA ALA A 85 7.09 7.33 9.20
C ALA A 85 8.21 6.67 8.39
N ASN A 86 7.97 5.44 7.95
CA ASN A 86 8.81 4.72 7.00
C ASN A 86 8.42 5.13 5.60
N CYS A 87 9.35 5.64 4.82
CA CYS A 87 9.09 6.18 3.49
C CYS A 87 9.93 5.50 2.42
N PHE A 88 9.31 5.22 1.28
CA PHE A 88 9.91 4.63 0.09
C PHE A 88 9.62 5.52 -1.11
N ASP A 89 10.60 5.65 -2.00
CA ASP A 89 10.42 6.33 -3.28
C ASP A 89 10.34 5.28 -4.38
N TRP A 90 9.28 5.34 -5.18
CA TRP A 90 9.07 4.49 -6.35
C TRP A 90 9.05 5.36 -7.61
N ASP A 91 9.66 4.90 -8.67
CA ASP A 91 9.75 5.59 -9.96
C ASP A 91 8.58 5.26 -10.91
N GLY A 92 7.65 4.40 -10.48
CA GLY A 92 6.53 3.97 -11.33
C GLY A 92 6.91 2.87 -12.30
N LEU A 93 8.06 2.22 -12.13
CA LEU A 93 8.49 1.09 -12.94
C LEU A 93 8.17 -0.25 -12.26
N ASP A 94 7.93 -1.28 -13.05
CA ASP A 94 7.86 -2.66 -12.58
C ASP A 94 9.27 -3.24 -12.35
N GLU A 95 9.34 -4.51 -11.93
CA GLU A 95 10.62 -5.21 -11.70
C GLU A 95 11.49 -5.39 -12.96
N ALA A 96 10.90 -5.28 -14.15
CA ALA A 96 11.61 -5.31 -15.42
C ALA A 96 12.12 -3.91 -15.85
N GLY A 97 11.84 -2.87 -15.06
CA GLY A 97 12.17 -1.48 -15.39
C GLY A 97 11.21 -0.85 -16.40
N VAL A 98 10.03 -1.44 -16.62
CA VAL A 98 9.02 -0.93 -17.55
C VAL A 98 8.01 -0.09 -16.79
N ALA A 99 7.61 1.05 -17.36
CA ALA A 99 6.60 1.90 -16.74
C ALA A 99 5.27 1.16 -16.58
N VAL A 100 4.72 1.18 -15.37
CA VAL A 100 3.43 0.56 -15.11
C VAL A 100 2.31 1.33 -15.81
N PRO A 101 1.24 0.65 -16.27
CA PRO A 101 0.15 1.32 -16.97
C PRO A 101 -0.62 2.27 -16.06
N ALA A 102 -1.38 3.19 -16.69
CA ALA A 102 -2.35 3.99 -15.95
C ALA A 102 -3.35 3.09 -15.21
N GLY A 103 -3.61 3.40 -13.94
CA GLY A 103 -4.40 2.53 -13.08
C GLY A 103 -4.43 2.92 -11.62
N THR A 104 -5.09 2.07 -10.82
CA THR A 104 -5.13 2.19 -9.37
C THR A 104 -4.21 1.14 -8.75
N TYR A 105 -3.33 1.61 -7.88
CA TYR A 105 -2.35 0.83 -7.16
C TYR A 105 -2.54 1.00 -5.65
N ARG A 106 -2.07 0.01 -4.88
CA ARG A 106 -2.15 -0.01 -3.42
C ARG A 106 -0.82 -0.46 -2.84
N LEU A 107 -0.60 -0.14 -1.57
CA LEU A 107 0.52 -0.65 -0.80
C LEU A 107 0.14 -2.00 -0.21
N ARG A 108 0.98 -3.00 -0.38
CA ARG A 108 0.91 -4.28 0.33
C ARG A 108 2.08 -4.35 1.30
N LEU A 109 1.77 -4.73 2.53
CA LEU A 109 2.74 -4.98 3.58
C LEU A 109 2.61 -6.44 4.00
N THR A 110 3.71 -7.18 3.95
CA THR A 110 3.84 -8.52 4.53
C THR A 110 4.74 -8.41 5.74
N LEU A 111 4.23 -8.84 6.88
CA LEU A 111 4.96 -8.92 8.14
C LEU A 111 5.43 -10.35 8.28
N GLU A 112 6.72 -10.56 8.11
CA GLU A 112 7.28 -11.91 8.03
C GLU A 112 7.23 -12.62 9.39
N ARG A 113 7.47 -11.91 10.49
CA ARG A 113 7.45 -12.53 11.83
C ARG A 113 6.05 -12.75 12.36
N ALA A 114 5.13 -11.83 12.08
CA ALA A 114 3.72 -11.98 12.46
C ALA A 114 2.91 -12.83 11.47
N GLU A 115 3.52 -13.29 10.38
CA GLU A 115 2.88 -14.04 9.28
C GLU A 115 1.59 -13.37 8.77
N ARG A 116 1.60 -12.03 8.72
CA ARG A 116 0.41 -11.23 8.44
C ARG A 116 0.60 -10.45 7.15
N ARG A 117 -0.45 -10.39 6.34
CA ARG A 117 -0.49 -9.58 5.13
C ARG A 117 -1.60 -8.54 5.22
N ALA A 118 -1.27 -7.30 4.84
CA ALA A 118 -2.23 -6.22 4.74
C ALA A 118 -2.10 -5.50 3.39
N VAL A 119 -3.23 -5.03 2.87
CA VAL A 119 -3.29 -4.18 1.67
C VAL A 119 -3.96 -2.88 2.08
N SER A 120 -3.40 -1.74 1.67
CA SER A 120 -3.92 -0.42 2.03
C SER A 120 -5.32 -0.18 1.45
N GLY A 121 -6.15 0.48 2.24
CA GLY A 121 -7.39 1.09 1.73
C GLY A 121 -7.07 2.22 0.74
N GLU A 122 -6.05 3.00 1.09
CA GLU A 122 -5.52 4.14 0.35
C GLU A 122 -4.99 3.70 -1.00
N LYS A 123 -5.23 4.55 -2.00
CA LYS A 123 -5.01 4.25 -3.41
C LYS A 123 -4.06 5.27 -4.00
N LEU A 124 -3.05 4.78 -4.70
CA LEU A 124 -2.28 5.56 -5.64
C LEU A 124 -2.96 5.47 -7.02
N ARG A 125 -3.26 6.62 -7.63
CA ARG A 125 -3.73 6.67 -9.01
C ARG A 125 -2.59 7.16 -9.89
N ILE A 126 -2.21 6.33 -10.85
CA ILE A 126 -1.31 6.72 -11.93
C ILE A 126 -2.20 7.03 -13.12
N THR A 127 -2.22 8.29 -13.52
CA THR A 127 -2.83 8.72 -14.77
C THR A 127 -1.74 8.74 -15.83
N GLU A 128 -2.02 8.22 -17.02
CA GLU A 128 -1.19 8.52 -18.18
C GLU A 128 -1.06 10.05 -18.27
N PRO A 129 0.15 10.61 -18.47
CA PRO A 129 0.25 12.04 -18.70
C PRO A 129 -0.69 12.37 -19.85
N ALA A 130 -1.53 13.40 -19.66
CA ALA A 130 -2.41 13.86 -20.71
C ALA A 130 -1.54 14.12 -21.94
N GLN A 131 -1.61 13.24 -22.95
CA GLN A 131 -1.03 13.52 -24.25
C GLN A 131 -1.57 14.90 -24.62
N PRO A 132 -0.70 15.89 -24.92
CA PRO A 132 -1.18 17.16 -25.43
C PRO A 132 -2.12 16.80 -26.57
N ALA A 133 -3.39 17.19 -26.44
CA ALA A 133 -4.39 16.90 -27.46
C ALA A 133 -3.74 17.29 -28.79
N ALA A 134 -3.59 16.32 -29.70
CA ALA A 134 -2.97 16.56 -30.99
C ALA A 134 -3.56 17.88 -31.52
N GLU A 135 -2.72 18.90 -31.60
CA GLU A 135 -3.12 20.21 -32.06
C GLU A 135 -3.79 19.96 -33.42
N PRO A 136 -5.06 20.35 -33.63
CA PRO A 136 -5.73 20.08 -34.88
C PRO A 136 -4.85 20.68 -35.96
N ALA A 137 -4.33 19.84 -36.86
CA ALA A 137 -3.44 20.28 -37.93
C ALA A 137 -4.09 21.48 -38.62
N GLU A 138 -3.50 22.66 -38.42
CA GLU A 138 -3.96 23.89 -39.04
C GLU A 138 -3.91 23.65 -40.56
N PRO A 139 -5.04 23.77 -41.28
CA PRO A 139 -5.01 23.54 -42.71
C PRO A 139 -4.18 24.65 -43.35
N ALA A 140 -3.07 24.26 -43.98
CA ALA A 140 -2.28 25.15 -44.80
C ALA A 140 -3.18 25.75 -45.90
N GLY A 141 -3.37 27.07 -45.84
CA GLY A 141 -4.02 27.87 -46.88
C GLY A 141 -3.05 28.26 -48.00
#